data_AF-A0A928DA60-F1
#
_entry.id   AF-A0A928DA60-F1
#
_cell.length_a   1.000
_cell.length_b   1.000
_cell.length_c   1.000
_cell.angle_alpha   90.00
_cell.angle_beta   90.00
_cell.angle_gamma   90.00
#
_symmetry.space_group_name_H-M   'P 1'
#
loop_
_entity.id
_entity.type
_entity.pdbx_description
1 polymer ?
#
loop_
_entity_poly.entity_id
_entity_poly.type
_entity_poly.pdbx_seq_one_letter_code
_entity_poly.pdbx_strand_id
1 'polypeptide(L)'
;MKGNRTMKVTTVLASFLAAASLNAAVIEQVIVRQQWPWSTDVKVEYKLSGVTSPVDISVKAFNGNVELDSSRLAASMTGDRFGITEDGVGTIIIDPVKAFGTSKVALANFKVKLSVSDSAANLNEVLYKVFNLETGECEDITRVQLLNGKYGSVETDFSKIGPGFNTTLNDVIIWTGVTNNVAYKTTHLVMRKIPAAGIEWTIGSRSGEVGAASGGNTDDERQHTVRLTEDFFMSVFEVTQAQYVKFYDLRSGGFINEEDSSMRPVETCKYGSDLKGLSDWKAEDGSASHNECICWPTNAYRHCTRGNRMIGKMRSKLGVKVDLPTSAQWEFACRAGTQTGLYSGKELTNANGTCPNVEEIAWTASSDYSDAPGGKAQTRVVGLKKPNAFGLYDMAGNVSEWCLDWFYSDIETFYDDNGNGVKADILHSDPLVDPVGRSVRRDTNNLKVRRGGGWYFAQKFSRSAYRGGHNYEAEKNYLGIRLVAPVAADWK
;
A
#
# COMPACT_ATOMS: atom_id res chain seq x y z
N MET A 1 -36.32 52.85 -54.71
CA MET A 1 -36.31 53.15 -53.26
C MET A 1 -35.82 51.90 -52.52
N LYS A 2 -34.57 51.92 -52.04
CA LYS A 2 -33.98 50.84 -51.24
C LYS A 2 -34.34 51.07 -49.77
N GLY A 3 -35.04 50.12 -49.15
CA GLY A 3 -35.35 50.16 -47.72
C GLY A 3 -34.28 49.41 -46.92
N ASN A 4 -33.40 50.15 -46.24
CA ASN A 4 -32.48 49.63 -45.24
C ASN A 4 -33.27 49.25 -43.97
N ARG A 5 -33.16 47.99 -43.52
CA ARG A 5 -33.57 47.59 -42.16
C ARG A 5 -32.33 47.56 -41.28
N THR A 6 -32.23 48.53 -40.37
CA THR A 6 -31.19 48.61 -39.33
C THR A 6 -31.55 47.68 -38.18
N MET A 7 -30.69 46.71 -37.87
CA MET A 7 -30.84 45.79 -36.74
C MET A 7 -30.34 46.49 -35.47
N LYS A 8 -31.21 46.71 -34.47
CA LYS A 8 -30.82 47.22 -33.15
C LYS A 8 -30.20 46.06 -32.35
N VAL A 9 -28.91 46.16 -32.06
CA VAL A 9 -28.23 45.32 -31.06
C VAL A 9 -28.29 46.07 -29.73
N THR A 10 -28.98 45.49 -28.75
CA THR A 10 -29.03 46.01 -27.38
C THR A 10 -27.91 45.33 -26.59
N THR A 11 -26.83 46.06 -26.35
CA THR A 11 -25.76 45.63 -25.43
C THR A 11 -26.21 45.88 -24.00
N VAL A 12 -26.36 44.83 -23.20
CA VAL A 12 -26.53 44.94 -21.74
C VAL A 12 -25.15 44.75 -21.10
N LEU A 13 -24.53 45.86 -20.68
CA LEU A 13 -23.39 45.80 -19.75
C LEU A 13 -23.96 45.65 -18.34
N ALA A 14 -23.82 44.47 -17.75
CA ALA A 14 -23.97 44.28 -16.31
C ALA A 14 -22.61 44.50 -15.65
N SER A 15 -22.51 45.59 -14.88
CA SER A 15 -21.38 45.91 -14.02
C SER A 15 -21.29 44.89 -12.89
N PHE A 16 -20.20 44.11 -12.84
CA PHE A 16 -19.85 43.32 -11.66
C PHE A 16 -19.00 44.19 -10.73
N LEU A 17 -19.53 44.43 -9.52
CA LEU A 17 -18.76 44.87 -8.37
C LEU A 17 -17.62 43.85 -8.16
N ALA A 18 -16.38 44.33 -8.14
CA ALA A 18 -15.22 43.55 -7.78
C ALA A 18 -15.32 43.12 -6.31
N ALA A 19 -15.87 41.93 -6.06
CA ALA A 19 -15.49 41.15 -4.91
C ALA A 19 -14.13 40.52 -5.27
N ALA A 20 -13.10 40.82 -4.49
CA ALA A 20 -11.84 40.09 -4.57
C ALA A 20 -12.09 38.63 -4.14
N SER A 21 -12.52 37.79 -5.07
CA SER A 21 -12.33 36.35 -4.91
C SER A 21 -10.85 36.10 -5.12
N LEU A 22 -10.17 35.48 -4.14
CA LEU A 22 -8.95 34.73 -4.43
C LEU A 22 -9.18 33.92 -5.72
N ASN A 23 -8.28 34.02 -6.70
CA ASN A 23 -8.39 33.28 -7.96
C ASN A 23 -8.55 31.78 -7.67
N ALA A 24 -9.77 31.26 -7.82
CA ALA A 24 -10.03 29.83 -7.83
C ALA A 24 -9.63 29.28 -9.21
N ALA A 25 -9.16 28.03 -9.26
CA ALA A 25 -8.81 27.41 -10.53
C ALA A 25 -10.05 27.32 -11.45
N VAL A 26 -9.88 27.63 -12.73
CA VAL A 26 -10.96 27.73 -13.71
C VAL A 26 -10.74 26.74 -14.86
N ILE A 27 -11.79 25.99 -15.21
CA ILE A 27 -11.82 25.17 -16.42
C ILE A 27 -12.21 26.06 -17.60
N GLU A 28 -11.24 26.37 -18.46
CA GLU A 28 -11.43 27.27 -19.61
C GLU A 28 -12.03 26.57 -20.82
N GLN A 29 -11.73 25.27 -20.98
CA GLN A 29 -12.10 24.50 -22.15
C GLN A 29 -12.30 23.03 -21.80
N VAL A 30 -13.23 22.37 -22.49
CA VAL A 30 -13.44 20.92 -22.45
C VAL A 30 -13.65 20.39 -23.88
N ILE A 31 -12.91 19.35 -24.26
CA ILE A 31 -13.02 18.64 -25.53
C ILE A 31 -13.28 17.17 -25.23
N VAL A 32 -14.27 16.57 -25.90
CA VAL A 32 -14.63 15.14 -25.74
C VAL A 32 -14.40 14.43 -27.07
N ARG A 33 -13.67 13.31 -27.06
CA ARG A 33 -13.35 12.50 -28.24
C ARG A 33 -13.60 11.03 -27.96
N GLN A 34 -14.40 10.39 -28.81
CA GLN A 34 -14.50 8.92 -28.83
C GLN A 34 -13.45 8.34 -29.77
N GLN A 35 -12.79 7.25 -29.36
CA GLN A 35 -11.74 6.60 -30.15
C GLN A 35 -12.24 5.44 -31.03
N TRP A 36 -13.51 5.47 -31.44
CA TRP A 36 -14.14 4.41 -32.23
C TRP A 36 -13.62 4.38 -33.69
N PRO A 37 -13.55 3.21 -34.36
CA PRO A 37 -13.82 1.84 -33.87
C PRO A 37 -12.68 1.18 -33.10
N TRP A 38 -11.56 1.88 -32.92
CA TRP A 38 -10.29 1.31 -32.41
C TRP A 38 -10.30 1.12 -30.89
N SER A 39 -11.08 1.92 -30.16
CA SER A 39 -11.33 1.81 -28.72
C SER A 39 -12.74 2.30 -28.36
N THR A 40 -13.31 1.72 -27.29
CA THR A 40 -14.55 2.20 -26.67
C THR A 40 -14.31 3.38 -25.72
N ASP A 41 -13.06 3.70 -25.42
CA ASP A 41 -12.71 4.75 -24.49
C ASP A 41 -13.09 6.14 -25.01
N VAL A 42 -13.47 6.99 -24.05
CA VAL A 42 -13.71 8.41 -24.29
C VAL A 42 -12.57 9.21 -23.68
N LYS A 43 -11.87 9.98 -24.52
CA LYS A 43 -10.87 10.96 -24.09
C LYS A 43 -11.54 12.30 -23.84
N VAL A 44 -11.34 12.86 -22.65
CA VAL A 44 -11.80 14.18 -22.23
C VAL A 44 -10.57 15.04 -21.97
N GLU A 45 -10.33 16.04 -22.82
CA GLU A 45 -9.22 17.00 -22.65
C GLU A 45 -9.79 18.29 -22.08
N TYR A 46 -9.12 18.90 -21.09
CA TYR A 46 -9.55 20.18 -20.52
C TYR A 46 -8.36 21.11 -20.28
N LYS A 47 -8.62 22.42 -20.29
CA LYS A 47 -7.61 23.45 -19.98
C LYS A 47 -7.95 24.12 -18.65
N LEU A 48 -6.96 24.19 -17.76
CA LEU A 48 -7.07 24.75 -16.42
C LEU A 48 -6.18 25.99 -16.29
N SER A 49 -6.67 27.01 -15.60
CA SER A 49 -5.90 28.21 -15.24
C SER A 49 -6.19 28.68 -13.82
N GLY A 50 -5.30 29.49 -13.24
CA GLY A 50 -5.48 30.07 -11.90
C GLY A 50 -5.23 29.07 -10.76
N VAL A 51 -4.46 28.01 -11.01
CA VAL A 51 -4.09 27.01 -9.99
C VAL A 51 -3.06 27.61 -9.04
N THR A 52 -3.48 27.92 -7.81
CA THR A 52 -2.62 28.44 -6.74
C THR A 52 -2.43 27.45 -5.58
N SER A 53 -3.23 26.39 -5.58
CA SER A 53 -3.15 25.26 -4.67
C SER A 53 -3.62 24.00 -5.40
N PRO A 54 -3.28 22.78 -4.94
CA PRO A 54 -3.63 21.55 -5.64
C PRO A 54 -5.14 21.40 -5.75
N VAL A 55 -5.65 21.08 -6.94
CA VAL A 55 -7.08 20.89 -7.18
C VAL A 55 -7.42 19.53 -7.78
N ASP A 56 -8.64 19.07 -7.53
CA ASP A 56 -9.23 17.87 -8.11
C ASP A 56 -10.36 18.26 -9.09
N ILE A 57 -10.55 17.47 -10.14
CA ILE A 57 -11.56 17.60 -11.18
C ILE A 57 -12.61 16.52 -10.98
N SER A 58 -13.81 16.95 -10.63
CA SER A 58 -15.00 16.11 -10.59
C SER A 58 -15.61 15.96 -11.99
N VAL A 59 -16.08 14.75 -12.31
CA VAL A 59 -16.67 14.42 -13.61
C VAL A 59 -18.09 13.90 -13.43
N LYS A 60 -19.04 14.46 -14.15
CA LYS A 60 -20.37 13.87 -14.42
C LYS A 60 -20.48 13.52 -15.90
N ALA A 61 -21.09 12.40 -16.23
CA ALA A 61 -21.26 11.93 -17.60
C ALA A 61 -22.74 11.91 -18.00
N PHE A 62 -23.01 12.10 -19.29
CA PHE A 62 -24.36 12.20 -19.84
C PHE A 62 -24.46 11.50 -21.20
N ASN A 63 -25.63 10.98 -21.53
CA ASN A 63 -26.01 10.63 -22.90
C ASN A 63 -27.14 11.56 -23.37
N GLY A 64 -26.81 12.51 -24.24
CA GLY A 64 -27.73 13.58 -24.62
C GLY A 64 -27.95 14.56 -23.47
N ASN A 65 -29.12 14.45 -22.82
CA ASN A 65 -29.50 15.25 -21.66
C ASN A 65 -29.72 14.38 -20.40
N VAL A 66 -29.57 13.06 -20.51
CA VAL A 66 -29.75 12.12 -19.40
C VAL A 66 -28.40 11.97 -18.69
N GLU A 67 -28.35 12.30 -17.41
CA GLU A 67 -27.19 12.03 -16.55
C GLU A 67 -27.02 10.51 -16.41
N LEU A 68 -25.82 10.03 -16.68
CA LEU A 68 -25.44 8.64 -16.50
C LEU A 68 -24.92 8.49 -15.08
N ASP A 69 -25.77 7.99 -14.19
CA ASP A 69 -25.39 7.68 -12.81
C ASP A 69 -24.91 6.23 -12.70
N SER A 70 -23.78 6.05 -12.04
CA SER A 70 -23.20 4.74 -11.76
C SER A 70 -22.15 4.86 -10.67
N SER A 71 -22.27 4.00 -9.65
CA SER A 71 -21.24 3.85 -8.61
C SER A 71 -19.87 3.44 -9.19
N ARG A 72 -19.82 2.96 -10.44
CA ARG A 72 -18.60 2.49 -11.11
C ARG A 72 -17.91 3.57 -11.94
N LEU A 73 -18.51 4.74 -12.17
CA LEU A 73 -17.93 5.80 -12.99
C LEU A 73 -16.56 6.25 -12.45
N ALA A 74 -16.43 6.44 -11.13
CA ALA A 74 -15.15 6.84 -10.54
C ALA A 74 -14.01 5.82 -10.80
N ALA A 75 -14.34 4.53 -10.84
CA ALA A 75 -13.42 3.42 -11.06
C ALA A 75 -13.15 3.13 -12.55
N SER A 76 -13.91 3.73 -13.47
CA SER A 76 -13.71 3.60 -14.91
C SER A 76 -12.87 4.71 -15.52
N MET A 77 -12.42 5.68 -14.72
CA MET A 77 -11.68 6.86 -15.18
C MET A 77 -10.20 6.79 -14.83
N THR A 78 -9.35 7.19 -15.77
CA THR A 78 -7.91 7.40 -15.58
C THR A 78 -7.49 8.79 -16.09
N GLY A 79 -6.26 9.21 -15.80
CA GLY A 79 -5.69 10.48 -16.27
C GLY A 79 -5.70 11.61 -15.23
N ASP A 80 -5.50 12.83 -15.73
CA ASP A 80 -5.27 14.06 -14.95
C ASP A 80 -6.59 14.54 -14.37
N ARG A 81 -6.96 14.03 -13.19
CA ARG A 81 -8.13 14.51 -12.46
C ARG A 81 -7.82 14.95 -11.06
N PHE A 82 -6.63 14.69 -10.52
CA PHE A 82 -6.35 14.89 -9.10
C PHE A 82 -5.01 15.52 -8.83
N GLY A 83 -4.97 16.34 -7.77
CA GLY A 83 -3.77 16.97 -7.26
C GLY A 83 -3.06 17.83 -8.29
N ILE A 84 -3.81 18.50 -9.16
CA ILE A 84 -3.26 19.34 -10.22
C ILE A 84 -2.70 20.60 -9.57
N THR A 85 -1.40 20.82 -9.72
CA THR A 85 -0.65 21.87 -9.02
C THR A 85 -0.26 23.04 -9.91
N GLU A 86 -0.51 22.94 -11.21
CA GLU A 86 -0.14 23.96 -12.19
C GLU A 86 -1.22 24.12 -13.27
N ASP A 87 -1.20 25.29 -13.91
CA ASP A 87 -2.03 25.58 -15.09
C ASP A 87 -1.59 24.70 -16.26
N GLY A 88 -2.54 24.28 -17.12
CA GLY A 88 -2.18 23.42 -18.23
C GLY A 88 -3.35 22.69 -18.88
N VAL A 89 -3.01 21.73 -19.74
CA VAL A 89 -3.96 20.83 -20.38
C VAL A 89 -3.93 19.48 -19.68
N GLY A 90 -5.06 19.08 -19.11
CA GLY A 90 -5.24 17.76 -18.52
C GLY A 90 -6.06 16.84 -19.43
N THR A 91 -5.84 15.54 -19.30
CA THR A 91 -6.57 14.49 -20.03
C THR A 91 -7.19 13.48 -19.07
N ILE A 92 -8.48 13.23 -19.18
CA ILE A 92 -9.20 12.13 -18.51
C ILE A 92 -9.62 11.10 -19.56
N ILE A 93 -9.44 9.82 -19.29
CA ILE A 93 -9.95 8.72 -20.11
C ILE A 93 -11.07 8.03 -19.34
N ILE A 94 -12.19 7.76 -20.00
CA ILE A 94 -13.35 7.07 -19.42
C ILE A 94 -13.61 5.79 -20.22
N ASP A 95 -13.67 4.64 -19.53
CA ASP A 95 -14.20 3.39 -20.10
C ASP A 95 -15.72 3.32 -19.86
N PRO A 96 -16.56 3.63 -20.86
CA PRO A 96 -18.01 3.63 -20.71
C PRO A 96 -18.60 2.22 -20.49
N VAL A 97 -17.91 1.17 -20.94
CA VAL A 97 -18.36 -0.22 -20.74
C VAL A 97 -18.21 -0.58 -19.26
N LYS A 98 -17.07 -0.25 -18.65
CA LYS A 98 -16.84 -0.44 -17.21
C LYS A 98 -17.75 0.46 -16.35
N ALA A 99 -17.97 1.70 -16.79
CA ALA A 99 -18.79 2.68 -16.07
C ALA A 99 -20.28 2.31 -16.08
N PHE A 100 -20.84 2.01 -17.25
CA PHE A 100 -22.28 2.02 -17.48
C PHE A 100 -22.82 0.70 -18.04
N GLY A 101 -21.96 -0.31 -18.23
CA GLY A 101 -22.39 -1.61 -18.77
C GLY A 101 -22.90 -1.55 -20.22
N THR A 102 -22.47 -0.55 -20.99
CA THR A 102 -22.94 -0.33 -22.36
C THR A 102 -22.43 -1.41 -23.31
N SER A 103 -23.27 -1.86 -24.25
CA SER A 103 -22.82 -2.71 -25.38
C SER A 103 -21.91 -1.91 -26.33
N LYS A 104 -21.11 -2.58 -27.18
CA LYS A 104 -20.06 -2.00 -28.06
C LYS A 104 -20.53 -0.96 -29.11
N VAL A 105 -21.75 -0.46 -29.00
CA VAL A 105 -22.34 0.54 -29.89
C VAL A 105 -22.11 1.90 -29.24
N ALA A 106 -21.38 2.79 -29.93
CA ALA A 106 -21.00 4.11 -29.44
C ALA A 106 -22.17 4.85 -28.73
N LEU A 107 -21.88 5.51 -27.60
CA LEU A 107 -22.83 6.42 -26.96
C LEU A 107 -23.06 7.61 -27.88
N ALA A 108 -24.19 7.61 -28.60
CA ALA A 108 -24.47 8.53 -29.71
C ALA A 108 -24.35 10.02 -29.34
N ASN A 109 -24.54 10.39 -28.07
CA ASN A 109 -24.44 11.77 -27.59
C ASN A 109 -23.71 11.86 -26.23
N PHE A 110 -22.54 11.22 -26.09
CA PHE A 110 -21.78 11.29 -24.85
C PHE A 110 -21.30 12.72 -24.55
N LYS A 111 -21.60 13.22 -23.34
CA LYS A 111 -21.13 14.52 -22.83
C LYS A 111 -20.60 14.36 -21.42
N VAL A 112 -19.77 15.32 -21.00
CA VAL A 112 -19.34 15.43 -19.60
C VAL A 112 -19.58 16.84 -19.07
N LYS A 113 -19.75 16.95 -17.75
CA LYS A 113 -19.63 18.18 -17.00
C LYS A 113 -18.47 18.04 -16.03
N LEU A 114 -17.49 18.94 -16.15
CA LEU A 114 -16.36 19.02 -15.24
C LEU A 114 -16.59 20.11 -14.19
N SER A 115 -16.06 19.92 -13.00
CA SER A 115 -16.05 20.94 -11.95
C SER A 115 -14.76 20.82 -11.14
N VAL A 116 -14.12 21.96 -10.85
CA VAL A 116 -13.02 22.00 -9.88
C VAL A 116 -13.65 21.82 -8.51
N SER A 117 -13.22 20.82 -7.76
CA SER A 117 -13.65 20.68 -6.38
C SER A 117 -12.68 21.40 -5.45
N ASP A 118 -13.19 22.34 -4.66
CA ASP A 118 -12.48 22.97 -3.54
C ASP A 118 -12.34 22.03 -2.34
N SER A 119 -12.43 20.69 -2.51
CA SER A 119 -12.56 19.73 -1.42
C SER A 119 -11.28 19.64 -0.58
N ALA A 120 -11.06 20.64 0.25
CA ALA A 120 -10.02 20.76 1.27
C ALA A 120 -10.04 19.58 2.26
N ALA A 121 -11.17 18.87 2.36
CA ALA A 121 -11.31 17.69 3.21
C ALA A 121 -10.36 16.55 2.81
N ASN A 122 -10.08 16.36 1.51
CA ASN A 122 -9.13 15.34 1.06
C ASN A 122 -7.67 15.85 1.06
N LEU A 123 -7.46 17.17 0.92
CA LEU A 123 -6.13 17.77 0.83
C LEU A 123 -5.40 17.83 2.18
N ASN A 124 -6.13 17.95 3.28
CA ASN A 124 -5.56 17.90 4.63
C ASN A 124 -5.47 16.48 5.20
N GLU A 125 -5.81 15.45 4.43
CA GLU A 125 -5.64 14.07 4.87
C GLU A 125 -4.16 13.77 5.15
N VAL A 126 -3.88 13.21 6.32
CA VAL A 126 -2.56 12.70 6.69
C VAL A 126 -2.29 11.40 5.94
N LEU A 127 -1.36 11.47 4.99
CA LEU A 127 -0.98 10.37 4.12
C LEU A 127 0.23 9.60 4.63
N TYR A 128 1.14 10.30 5.32
CA TYR A 128 2.33 9.73 5.92
C TYR A 128 2.55 10.31 7.30
N LYS A 129 3.23 9.54 8.14
CA LYS A 129 3.75 10.00 9.43
C LYS A 129 5.23 9.69 9.51
N VAL A 130 6.02 10.64 10.00
CA VAL A 130 7.47 10.53 10.10
C VAL A 130 7.86 10.61 11.57
N PHE A 131 8.40 9.52 12.09
CA PHE A 131 8.92 9.48 13.45
C PHE A 131 10.41 9.71 13.44
N ASN A 132 10.89 10.70 14.20
CA ASN A 132 12.30 10.80 14.53
C ASN A 132 12.65 9.76 15.59
N LEU A 133 13.49 8.77 15.25
CA LEU A 133 13.84 7.67 16.15
C LEU A 133 14.84 8.09 17.25
N GLU A 134 15.39 9.28 17.16
CA GLU A 134 16.31 9.86 18.15
C GLU A 134 15.55 10.64 19.21
N THR A 135 14.63 11.52 18.81
CA THR A 135 13.84 12.38 19.71
C THR A 135 12.52 11.74 20.15
N GLY A 136 11.93 10.87 19.32
CA GLY A 136 10.60 10.31 19.51
C GLY A 136 9.46 11.15 18.93
N GLU A 137 9.78 12.33 18.37
CA GLU A 137 8.78 13.23 17.77
C GLU A 137 8.16 12.65 16.50
N CYS A 138 6.88 12.96 16.27
CA CYS A 138 6.13 12.57 15.09
C CYS A 138 5.70 13.80 14.29
N GLU A 139 5.91 13.78 12.98
CA GLU A 139 5.40 14.76 12.03
C GLU A 139 4.33 14.13 11.13
N ASP A 140 3.19 14.82 11.01
CA ASP A 140 2.12 14.45 10.08
C ASP A 140 2.34 15.10 8.72
N ILE A 141 2.37 14.28 7.68
CA ILE A 141 2.52 14.71 6.30
C ILE A 141 1.19 14.55 5.58
N THR A 142 0.64 15.69 5.21
CA THR A 142 -0.65 15.79 4.52
C THR A 142 -0.50 15.73 3.01
N ARG A 143 -1.59 15.37 2.32
CA ARG A 143 -1.69 15.38 0.86
C ARG A 143 -1.28 16.72 0.25
N VAL A 144 -1.75 17.84 0.81
CA VAL A 144 -1.45 19.19 0.29
C VAL A 144 0.03 19.53 0.39
N GLN A 145 0.71 19.12 1.46
CA GLN A 145 2.14 19.38 1.62
C GLN A 145 2.97 18.60 0.59
N LEU A 146 2.59 17.36 0.31
CA LEU A 146 3.22 16.53 -0.71
C LEU A 146 3.03 17.10 -2.12
N LEU A 147 1.79 17.46 -2.47
CA LEU A 147 1.47 18.02 -3.78
C LEU A 147 2.11 19.39 -4.00
N ASN A 148 2.29 20.19 -2.95
CA ASN A 148 3.04 21.45 -3.01
C ASN A 148 4.58 21.26 -3.05
N GLY A 149 5.08 20.02 -3.09
CA GLY A 149 6.51 19.72 -3.20
C GLY A 149 7.32 19.97 -1.92
N LYS A 150 6.68 20.19 -0.75
CA LYS A 150 7.37 20.50 0.52
C LYS A 150 8.41 19.44 0.90
N TYR A 151 8.12 18.18 0.60
CA TYR A 151 8.96 17.03 0.95
C TYR A 151 9.62 16.37 -0.26
N GLY A 152 9.72 17.08 -1.39
CA GLY A 152 10.28 16.58 -2.63
C GLY A 152 9.25 15.91 -3.54
N SER A 153 9.73 15.04 -4.42
CA SER A 153 8.94 14.50 -5.53
C SER A 153 7.83 13.54 -5.09
N VAL A 154 6.75 13.51 -5.86
CA VAL A 154 5.67 12.54 -5.76
C VAL A 154 5.36 11.95 -7.13
N GLU A 155 4.87 10.72 -7.16
CA GLU A 155 4.22 10.11 -8.32
C GLU A 155 2.72 9.99 -8.06
N THR A 156 1.92 10.33 -9.06
CA THR A 156 0.45 10.26 -9.03
C THR A 156 -0.06 9.51 -10.25
N ASP A 157 0.33 8.25 -10.41
CA ASP A 157 -0.09 7.43 -11.55
C ASP A 157 -1.32 6.58 -11.22
N PHE A 158 -2.50 7.15 -11.50
CA PHE A 158 -3.81 6.54 -11.28
C PHE A 158 -4.09 5.31 -12.15
N SER A 159 -3.25 5.01 -13.16
CA SER A 159 -3.40 3.81 -13.99
C SER A 159 -2.93 2.53 -13.30
N LYS A 160 -2.19 2.65 -12.18
CA LYS A 160 -1.63 1.53 -11.40
C LYS A 160 -2.62 0.89 -10.40
N ILE A 161 -3.84 1.41 -10.27
CA ILE A 161 -4.88 0.85 -9.39
C ILE A 161 -5.52 -0.36 -10.09
N GLY A 162 -5.39 -1.56 -9.51
CA GLY A 162 -6.03 -2.75 -10.04
C GLY A 162 -7.58 -2.66 -10.00
N PRO A 163 -8.29 -3.37 -10.89
CA PRO A 163 -9.73 -3.22 -11.11
C PRO A 163 -10.64 -3.67 -9.95
N GLY A 164 -10.08 -4.05 -8.80
CA GLY A 164 -10.80 -4.70 -7.69
C GLY A 164 -10.98 -3.87 -6.42
N PHE A 165 -10.50 -2.63 -6.38
CA PHE A 165 -10.64 -1.78 -5.19
C PHE A 165 -11.58 -0.61 -5.49
N ASN A 166 -12.57 -0.42 -4.62
CA ASN A 166 -13.48 0.73 -4.65
C ASN A 166 -12.73 1.97 -4.14
N THR A 167 -11.65 2.37 -4.83
CA THR A 167 -10.79 3.44 -4.37
C THR A 167 -11.51 4.77 -4.50
N THR A 168 -11.85 5.39 -3.37
CA THR A 168 -11.78 6.84 -3.29
C THR A 168 -10.30 7.23 -3.37
N LEU A 169 -9.80 7.58 -4.56
CA LEU A 169 -9.14 8.87 -4.86
C LEU A 169 -7.91 9.38 -4.07
N ASN A 170 -7.64 8.87 -2.86
CA ASN A 170 -6.61 9.33 -1.91
C ASN A 170 -5.38 8.41 -1.84
N ASP A 171 -5.41 7.31 -2.58
CA ASP A 171 -4.51 6.18 -2.33
C ASP A 171 -3.22 6.20 -3.16
N VAL A 172 -3.13 7.07 -4.17
CA VAL A 172 -2.16 6.96 -5.28
C VAL A 172 -1.05 8.02 -5.25
N ILE A 173 -0.95 8.82 -4.20
CA ILE A 173 0.17 9.77 -4.04
C ILE A 173 1.34 9.02 -3.41
N ILE A 174 2.27 8.60 -4.27
CA ILE A 174 3.49 7.92 -3.88
C ILE A 174 4.54 8.99 -3.61
N TRP A 175 4.96 9.12 -2.36
CA TRP A 175 6.03 10.06 -2.00
C TRP A 175 7.38 9.44 -2.36
N THR A 176 7.92 9.81 -3.52
CA THR A 176 9.24 9.32 -3.99
C THR A 176 10.40 10.13 -3.43
N GLY A 177 10.15 11.32 -2.89
CA GLY A 177 11.15 12.13 -2.18
C GLY A 177 11.81 11.41 -1.01
N VAL A 178 11.18 10.36 -0.46
CA VAL A 178 11.76 9.53 0.60
C VAL A 178 13.05 8.83 0.21
N THR A 179 13.19 8.42 -1.06
CA THR A 179 14.34 7.60 -1.50
C THR A 179 15.63 8.40 -1.54
N ASN A 180 15.52 9.72 -1.71
CA ASN A 180 16.65 10.63 -1.88
C ASN A 180 17.14 11.22 -0.55
N ASN A 181 16.38 11.04 0.54
CA ASN A 181 16.76 11.56 1.85
C ASN A 181 17.22 10.42 2.76
N VAL A 182 18.52 10.44 3.08
CA VAL A 182 19.19 9.45 3.94
C VAL A 182 18.56 9.39 5.34
N ALA A 183 18.01 10.49 5.85
CA ALA A 183 17.40 10.51 7.18
C ALA A 183 16.22 9.53 7.28
N TYR A 184 15.41 9.39 6.22
CA TYR A 184 14.27 8.47 6.17
C TYR A 184 14.65 6.99 6.05
N LYS A 185 15.95 6.71 5.80
CA LYS A 185 16.52 5.36 5.78
C LYS A 185 17.39 5.08 6.99
N THR A 186 17.55 6.03 7.91
CA THR A 186 18.51 5.89 9.02
C THR A 186 17.96 6.35 10.37
N THR A 187 17.58 7.62 10.48
CA THR A 187 17.19 8.26 11.76
C THR A 187 15.69 8.44 11.89
N HIS A 188 14.93 8.32 10.80
CA HIS A 188 13.48 8.50 10.79
C HIS A 188 12.77 7.25 10.28
N LEU A 189 11.64 6.91 10.89
CA LEU A 189 10.72 5.88 10.40
C LEU A 189 9.55 6.57 9.69
N VAL A 190 9.49 6.42 8.37
CA VAL A 190 8.39 6.93 7.55
C VAL A 190 7.33 5.84 7.41
N MET A 191 6.09 6.16 7.78
CA MET A 191 4.95 5.24 7.65
C MET A 191 3.88 5.82 6.75
N ARG A 192 3.43 5.03 5.77
CA ARG A 192 2.34 5.33 4.85
C ARG A 192 1.00 4.89 5.45
N LYS A 193 -0.01 5.74 5.41
CA LYS A 193 -1.40 5.34 5.69
C LYS A 193 -1.91 4.40 4.58
N ILE A 194 -2.37 3.22 4.97
CA ILE A 194 -2.93 2.16 4.15
C ILE A 194 -4.46 2.20 4.32
N PRO A 195 -5.20 2.48 3.24
CA PRO A 195 -6.65 2.68 3.23
C PRO A 195 -7.36 1.32 3.16
N ALA A 196 -7.43 0.63 4.28
CA ALA A 196 -7.92 -0.74 4.36
C ALA A 196 -9.32 -0.87 4.97
N ALA A 197 -9.81 0.18 5.65
CA ALA A 197 -11.03 0.13 6.42
C ALA A 197 -12.24 -0.29 5.57
N GLY A 198 -12.87 -1.40 5.97
CA GLY A 198 -14.09 -1.91 5.35
C GLY A 198 -13.90 -2.56 3.98
N ILE A 199 -12.67 -2.64 3.46
CA ILE A 199 -12.42 -3.24 2.15
C ILE A 199 -12.39 -4.76 2.27
N GLU A 200 -13.31 -5.41 1.56
CA GLU A 200 -13.29 -6.85 1.32
C GLU A 200 -12.43 -7.15 0.10
N TRP A 201 -11.51 -8.10 0.24
CA TRP A 201 -10.59 -8.48 -0.82
C TRP A 201 -10.25 -9.97 -0.77
N THR A 202 -9.83 -10.51 -1.90
CA THR A 202 -9.40 -11.91 -2.01
C THR A 202 -7.91 -12.04 -1.73
N ILE A 203 -7.57 -12.68 -0.62
CA ILE A 203 -6.19 -13.06 -0.28
C ILE A 203 -5.83 -14.38 -0.94
N GLY A 204 -4.54 -14.62 -1.22
CA GLY A 204 -4.04 -15.89 -1.76
C GLY A 204 -3.85 -15.90 -3.28
N SER A 205 -3.39 -17.04 -3.79
CA SER A 205 -3.02 -17.26 -5.19
C SER A 205 -4.21 -17.76 -6.00
N ARG A 206 -4.45 -17.16 -7.16
CA ARG A 206 -5.48 -17.67 -8.08
C ARG A 206 -5.09 -19.06 -8.60
N SER A 207 -6.10 -19.87 -8.94
CA SER A 207 -5.85 -21.16 -9.57
C SER A 207 -5.05 -21.00 -10.86
N GLY A 208 -3.95 -21.74 -10.99
CA GLY A 208 -3.05 -21.71 -12.14
C GLY A 208 -2.01 -20.57 -12.13
N GLU A 209 -1.87 -19.83 -11.03
CA GLU A 209 -0.84 -18.80 -10.91
C GLU A 209 0.57 -19.39 -11.07
N VAL A 210 1.37 -18.80 -11.97
CA VAL A 210 2.74 -19.25 -12.26
C VAL A 210 3.62 -19.06 -11.02
N GLY A 211 4.21 -20.15 -10.53
CA GLY A 211 5.07 -20.15 -9.35
C GLY A 211 4.36 -20.46 -8.03
N ALA A 212 3.03 -20.57 -8.04
CA ALA A 212 2.26 -21.03 -6.89
C ALA A 212 2.37 -22.55 -6.70
N ALA A 213 2.51 -22.99 -5.45
CA ALA A 213 2.51 -24.41 -5.12
C ALA A 213 1.16 -25.04 -5.49
N SER A 214 1.17 -26.20 -6.15
CA SER A 214 -0.03 -26.87 -6.69
C SER A 214 -0.97 -25.93 -7.47
N GLY A 215 -0.41 -24.89 -8.12
CA GLY A 215 -1.17 -23.87 -8.83
C GLY A 215 -2.07 -23.00 -7.95
N GLY A 216 -1.72 -22.77 -6.67
CA GLY A 216 -2.50 -21.96 -5.73
C GLY A 216 -3.58 -22.74 -4.97
N ASN A 217 -3.60 -24.07 -5.10
CA ASN A 217 -4.58 -24.94 -4.45
C ASN A 217 -4.09 -25.55 -3.13
N THR A 218 -2.98 -25.06 -2.59
CA THR A 218 -2.52 -25.44 -1.24
C THR A 218 -3.24 -24.59 -0.20
N ASP A 219 -3.47 -25.14 0.99
CA ASP A 219 -4.23 -24.46 2.05
C ASP A 219 -3.61 -23.12 2.49
N ASP A 220 -2.30 -22.95 2.35
CA ASP A 220 -1.56 -21.76 2.73
C ASP A 220 -1.60 -20.62 1.70
N GLU A 221 -1.98 -20.91 0.46
CA GLU A 221 -2.19 -19.93 -0.63
C GLU A 221 -3.61 -19.96 -1.20
N ARG A 222 -4.53 -20.78 -0.65
CA ARG A 222 -5.90 -20.90 -1.13
C ARG A 222 -6.67 -19.59 -0.99
N GLN A 223 -7.34 -19.19 -2.06
CA GLN A 223 -8.15 -17.98 -2.06
C GLN A 223 -9.33 -18.03 -1.10
N HIS A 224 -9.50 -16.93 -0.35
CA HIS A 224 -10.63 -16.66 0.52
C HIS A 224 -10.79 -15.14 0.71
N THR A 225 -11.95 -14.70 1.20
CA THR A 225 -12.21 -13.26 1.40
C THR A 225 -11.74 -12.82 2.78
N VAL A 226 -11.10 -11.66 2.84
CA VAL A 226 -10.70 -10.99 4.07
C VAL A 226 -11.26 -9.57 4.08
N ARG A 227 -11.65 -9.08 5.26
CA ARG A 227 -11.99 -7.68 5.52
C ARG A 227 -11.14 -7.14 6.65
N LEU A 228 -10.46 -6.01 6.43
CA LEU A 228 -9.84 -5.26 7.50
C LEU A 228 -10.82 -4.18 7.97
N THR A 229 -11.00 -4.01 9.27
CA THR A 229 -12.00 -3.05 9.80
C THR A 229 -11.48 -1.62 9.84
N GLU A 230 -10.16 -1.45 9.94
CA GLU A 230 -9.51 -0.16 10.16
C GLU A 230 -8.41 0.10 9.14
N ASP A 231 -8.18 1.37 8.85
CA ASP A 231 -6.97 1.84 8.19
C ASP A 231 -5.77 1.64 9.13
N PHE A 232 -4.57 1.63 8.55
CA PHE A 232 -3.35 1.51 9.34
C PHE A 232 -2.16 2.18 8.69
N PHE A 233 -1.16 2.51 9.48
CA PHE A 233 0.13 2.94 8.96
C PHE A 233 1.04 1.73 8.75
N MET A 234 1.81 1.71 7.68
CA MET A 234 2.86 0.72 7.42
C MET A 234 4.17 1.44 7.04
N SER A 235 5.30 0.99 7.55
CA SER A 235 6.59 1.60 7.20
C SER A 235 6.86 1.47 5.69
N VAL A 236 7.30 2.58 5.07
CA VAL A 236 7.53 2.68 3.61
C VAL A 236 8.59 1.70 3.13
N PHE A 237 9.61 1.51 3.96
CA PHE A 237 10.69 0.55 3.76
C PHE A 237 10.61 -0.57 4.79
N GLU A 238 11.33 -1.66 4.52
CA GLU A 238 11.84 -2.54 5.56
C GLU A 238 12.60 -1.70 6.61
N VAL A 239 12.56 -2.09 7.89
CA VAL A 239 13.34 -1.40 8.92
C VAL A 239 14.81 -1.56 8.59
N THR A 240 15.56 -0.47 8.56
CA THR A 240 16.98 -0.51 8.20
C THR A 240 17.86 -0.88 9.39
N GLN A 241 19.10 -1.29 9.13
CA GLN A 241 20.07 -1.57 10.17
C GLN A 241 20.30 -0.36 11.08
N ALA A 242 20.39 0.87 10.52
CA ALA A 242 20.56 2.09 11.31
C ALA A 242 19.36 2.44 12.18
N GLN A 243 18.13 2.14 11.71
CA GLN A 243 16.92 2.32 12.52
C GLN A 243 16.85 1.27 13.63
N TYR A 244 17.23 0.02 13.35
CA TYR A 244 17.21 -1.08 14.31
C TYR A 244 18.15 -0.85 15.49
N VAL A 245 19.39 -0.38 15.24
CA VAL A 245 20.38 -0.11 16.30
C VAL A 245 19.97 1.00 17.27
N LYS A 246 18.94 1.79 16.96
CA LYS A 246 18.38 2.75 17.92
C LYS A 246 17.67 2.05 19.09
N PHE A 247 17.30 0.78 18.93
CA PHE A 247 16.51 0.02 19.90
C PHE A 247 17.14 -1.33 20.29
N TYR A 248 17.93 -1.95 19.41
CA TYR A 248 18.45 -3.30 19.64
C TYR A 248 19.76 -3.57 18.90
N ASP A 249 20.58 -4.48 19.42
CA ASP A 249 21.92 -4.73 18.88
C ASP A 249 21.89 -5.57 17.59
N LEU A 250 22.75 -5.21 16.62
CA LEU A 250 22.99 -6.01 15.43
C LEU A 250 23.80 -7.27 15.79
N ARG A 251 23.53 -8.37 15.09
CA ARG A 251 24.26 -9.63 15.25
C ARG A 251 25.35 -9.75 14.20
N SER A 252 26.49 -10.34 14.59
CA SER A 252 27.57 -10.69 13.68
C SER A 252 27.16 -11.84 12.75
N GLY A 253 27.23 -11.64 11.44
CA GLY A 253 26.83 -12.65 10.43
C GLY A 253 25.95 -12.09 9.30
N GLY A 254 25.44 -10.86 9.49
CA GLY A 254 24.73 -10.07 8.50
C GLY A 254 25.60 -9.25 7.56
N PHE A 255 24.97 -8.48 6.67
CA PHE A 255 25.65 -7.55 5.74
C PHE A 255 25.94 -6.19 6.41
N ILE A 256 26.67 -6.23 7.52
CA ILE A 256 26.85 -5.11 8.47
C ILE A 256 28.15 -4.32 8.29
N ASN A 257 29.09 -4.80 7.47
CA ASN A 257 30.43 -4.20 7.28
C ASN A 257 30.57 -3.47 5.94
N GLU A 258 29.46 -3.23 5.25
CA GLU A 258 29.44 -2.52 3.97
C GLU A 258 29.23 -1.02 4.19
N GLU A 259 29.75 -0.18 3.29
CA GLU A 259 29.64 1.29 3.37
C GLU A 259 28.18 1.76 3.47
N ASP A 260 27.27 1.08 2.78
CA ASP A 260 25.84 1.37 2.70
C ASP A 260 24.98 0.57 3.71
N SER A 261 25.60 -0.25 4.57
CA SER A 261 24.93 -1.16 5.51
C SER A 261 23.86 -0.47 6.37
N SER A 262 24.13 0.77 6.79
CA SER A 262 23.21 1.60 7.57
C SER A 262 21.82 1.76 6.92
N MET A 263 21.74 1.79 5.59
CA MET A 263 20.50 1.96 4.82
C MET A 263 19.95 0.65 4.23
N ARG A 264 20.63 -0.47 4.46
CA ARG A 264 20.12 -1.81 4.10
C ARG A 264 19.08 -2.27 5.13
N PRO A 265 18.16 -3.17 4.76
CA PRO A 265 17.24 -3.73 5.72
C PRO A 265 18.01 -4.43 6.84
N VAL A 266 17.48 -4.34 8.05
CA VAL A 266 17.91 -5.23 9.12
C VAL A 266 17.53 -6.66 8.76
N GLU A 267 18.45 -7.59 9.01
CA GLU A 267 18.21 -9.02 8.91
C GLU A 267 18.70 -9.71 10.18
N THR A 268 18.73 -11.04 10.22
CA THR A 268 19.16 -11.84 11.40
C THR A 268 18.37 -11.54 12.68
N CYS A 269 17.18 -10.93 12.56
CA CYS A 269 16.29 -10.61 13.67
C CYS A 269 15.45 -11.81 14.08
N LYS A 270 15.65 -12.33 15.30
CA LYS A 270 14.82 -13.41 15.85
C LYS A 270 13.47 -12.87 16.29
N TYR A 271 12.38 -13.47 15.80
CA TYR A 271 11.03 -13.10 16.20
C TYR A 271 10.86 -13.15 17.73
N GLY A 272 11.22 -14.28 18.34
CA GLY A 272 11.02 -14.50 19.77
C GLY A 272 12.02 -13.71 20.61
N SER A 273 13.31 -13.96 20.46
CA SER A 273 14.33 -13.35 21.34
C SER A 273 14.57 -11.86 21.10
N ASP A 274 14.42 -11.34 19.87
CA ASP A 274 14.82 -9.97 19.57
C ASP A 274 13.63 -9.01 19.49
N LEU A 275 12.59 -9.41 18.76
CA LEU A 275 11.49 -8.52 18.41
C LEU A 275 10.39 -8.45 19.48
N LYS A 276 9.89 -9.60 19.92
CA LYS A 276 8.63 -9.69 20.69
C LYS A 276 8.79 -10.21 22.12
N GLY A 277 9.62 -11.23 22.34
CA GLY A 277 9.72 -11.96 23.61
C GLY A 277 8.58 -12.96 23.78
N LEU A 278 8.64 -14.09 23.07
CA LEU A 278 7.68 -15.19 23.19
C LEU A 278 8.03 -16.09 24.40
N SER A 279 7.90 -15.57 25.62
CA SER A 279 7.77 -16.45 26.78
C SER A 279 6.32 -16.89 26.91
N ASP A 280 6.12 -18.13 27.34
CA ASP A 280 4.81 -18.73 27.57
C ASP A 280 3.80 -17.73 28.13
N TRP A 281 2.57 -17.82 27.65
CA TRP A 281 1.38 -17.04 28.02
C TRP A 281 1.13 -16.88 29.55
N LYS A 282 1.97 -17.49 30.40
CA LYS A 282 1.98 -17.34 31.83
C LYS A 282 3.28 -16.66 32.25
N ALA A 283 3.17 -15.48 32.87
CA ALA A 283 4.21 -15.05 33.80
C ALA A 283 4.42 -16.18 34.84
N GLU A 284 5.66 -16.45 35.26
CA GLU A 284 5.98 -17.48 36.26
C GLU A 284 5.25 -17.26 37.60
N ASP A 285 4.72 -16.06 37.82
CA ASP A 285 3.93 -15.66 38.99
C ASP A 285 2.42 -15.47 38.71
N GLY A 286 1.95 -15.78 37.49
CA GLY A 286 0.56 -15.59 37.07
C GLY A 286 0.13 -14.14 36.80
N SER A 287 1.03 -13.16 36.90
CA SER A 287 0.74 -11.74 36.67
C SER A 287 1.16 -11.27 35.28
N ALA A 288 0.42 -11.69 34.24
CA ALA A 288 0.54 -10.99 32.95
C ALA A 288 -0.19 -9.64 33.08
N SER A 289 0.57 -8.55 33.29
CA SER A 289 0.02 -7.21 33.18
C SER A 289 -0.56 -7.05 31.76
N HIS A 290 -1.87 -6.92 31.68
CA HIS A 290 -2.61 -6.78 30.42
C HIS A 290 -2.21 -5.53 29.61
N ASN A 291 -1.44 -4.63 30.22
CA ASN A 291 -1.16 -3.28 29.74
C ASN A 291 -0.04 -3.21 28.68
N GLU A 292 0.72 -4.28 28.43
CA GLU A 292 1.79 -4.31 27.40
C GLU A 292 1.37 -4.99 26.08
N CYS A 293 0.12 -5.43 25.98
CA CYS A 293 -0.37 -6.21 24.85
C CYS A 293 -1.10 -5.32 23.84
N ILE A 294 -0.70 -5.38 22.57
CA ILE A 294 -1.47 -4.78 21.48
C ILE A 294 -2.60 -5.73 21.10
N CYS A 295 -3.82 -5.19 21.08
CA CYS A 295 -5.01 -5.81 20.53
C CYS A 295 -5.39 -5.05 19.26
N TRP A 296 -4.49 -5.04 18.27
CA TRP A 296 -4.77 -4.46 16.95
C TRP A 296 -4.39 -5.46 15.85
N PRO A 297 -5.30 -5.74 14.90
CA PRO A 297 -6.69 -5.26 14.85
C PRO A 297 -7.50 -5.67 16.10
N THR A 298 -8.45 -4.82 16.53
CA THR A 298 -9.28 -5.08 17.72
C THR A 298 -9.76 -6.52 17.64
N ASN A 299 -9.61 -7.28 18.72
CA ASN A 299 -9.88 -8.73 18.83
C ASN A 299 -8.66 -9.64 18.59
N ALA A 300 -7.49 -9.12 18.22
CA ALA A 300 -6.28 -9.92 18.17
C ALA A 300 -5.96 -10.49 19.57
N TYR A 301 -5.94 -11.81 19.68
CA TYR A 301 -5.35 -12.50 20.83
C TYR A 301 -3.98 -11.86 21.14
N ARG A 302 -3.69 -11.68 22.42
CA ARG A 302 -2.65 -10.76 22.84
C ARG A 302 -1.28 -11.13 22.30
N HIS A 303 -0.83 -10.41 21.28
CA HIS A 303 0.56 -10.39 20.88
C HIS A 303 1.32 -9.46 21.83
N CYS A 304 1.46 -9.90 23.08
CA CYS A 304 2.22 -9.16 24.09
C CYS A 304 3.68 -9.08 23.65
N THR A 305 4.25 -7.90 23.85
CA THR A 305 5.66 -7.66 23.59
C THR A 305 6.29 -7.30 24.92
N ARG A 306 7.38 -7.96 25.31
CA ARG A 306 8.13 -7.55 26.49
C ARG A 306 8.76 -6.17 26.23
N GLY A 307 8.60 -5.23 27.17
CA GLY A 307 9.10 -3.86 27.04
C GLY A 307 10.60 -3.73 26.69
N ASN A 308 11.43 -4.70 27.07
CA ASN A 308 12.87 -4.70 26.78
C ASN A 308 13.27 -5.24 25.39
N ARG A 309 12.31 -5.71 24.59
CA ARG A 309 12.52 -6.17 23.21
C ARG A 309 12.42 -5.01 22.23
N MET A 310 12.88 -5.20 21.00
CA MET A 310 12.96 -4.14 19.99
C MET A 310 11.61 -3.41 19.82
N ILE A 311 10.52 -4.14 19.60
CA ILE A 311 9.17 -3.54 19.45
C ILE A 311 8.70 -2.83 20.74
N GLY A 312 9.04 -3.39 21.92
CA GLY A 312 8.67 -2.81 23.21
C GLY A 312 9.36 -1.47 23.46
N LYS A 313 10.66 -1.40 23.17
CA LYS A 313 11.46 -0.17 23.25
C LYS A 313 10.97 0.89 22.25
N MET A 314 10.61 0.48 21.03
CA MET A 314 10.03 1.41 20.05
C MET A 314 8.72 2.02 20.54
N ARG A 315 7.79 1.20 21.07
CA ARG A 315 6.53 1.71 21.63
C ARG A 315 6.77 2.72 22.74
N SER A 316 7.69 2.40 23.65
CA SER A 316 8.03 3.29 24.76
C SER A 316 8.60 4.62 24.27
N LYS A 317 9.44 4.60 23.23
CA LYS A 317 10.11 5.80 22.73
C LYS A 317 9.19 6.67 21.88
N LEU A 318 8.41 6.06 21.00
CA LEU A 318 7.61 6.77 20.00
C LEU A 318 6.19 7.10 20.50
N GLY A 319 5.78 6.55 21.65
CA GLY A 319 4.41 6.73 22.15
C GLY A 319 3.32 6.11 21.26
N VAL A 320 3.70 5.36 20.21
CA VAL A 320 2.79 4.69 19.28
C VAL A 320 2.79 3.18 19.50
N LYS A 321 1.63 2.56 19.27
CA LYS A 321 1.42 1.10 19.30
C LYS A 321 1.95 0.44 18.02
N VAL A 322 3.23 0.60 17.74
CA VAL A 322 3.89 -0.04 16.59
C VAL A 322 4.03 -1.56 16.78
N ASP A 323 3.90 -2.33 15.71
CA ASP A 323 4.03 -3.78 15.71
C ASP A 323 4.46 -4.35 14.34
N LEU A 324 4.65 -5.67 14.26
CA LEU A 324 4.75 -6.42 13.00
C LEU A 324 3.36 -6.54 12.34
N PRO A 325 3.26 -6.61 11.00
CA PRO A 325 1.98 -6.81 10.31
C PRO A 325 1.40 -8.20 10.56
N THR A 326 0.08 -8.34 10.48
CA THR A 326 -0.51 -9.65 10.17
C THR A 326 -0.22 -10.04 8.72
N SER A 327 -0.27 -11.32 8.40
CA SER A 327 -0.08 -11.83 7.04
C SER A 327 -1.10 -11.25 6.06
N ALA A 328 -2.30 -10.90 6.55
CA ALA A 328 -3.34 -10.26 5.75
C ALA A 328 -3.07 -8.77 5.53
N GLN A 329 -2.66 -8.03 6.58
CA GLN A 329 -2.22 -6.64 6.42
C GLN A 329 -1.06 -6.53 5.45
N TRP A 330 -0.09 -7.44 5.56
CA TRP A 330 1.07 -7.48 4.68
C TRP A 330 0.66 -7.69 3.22
N GLU A 331 -0.17 -8.69 2.91
CA GLU A 331 -0.54 -8.94 1.50
C GLU A 331 -1.50 -7.90 0.94
N PHE A 332 -2.42 -7.36 1.74
CA PHE A 332 -3.25 -6.23 1.34
C PHE A 332 -2.37 -5.05 0.91
N ALA A 333 -1.42 -4.69 1.76
CA ALA A 333 -0.49 -3.60 1.52
C ALA A 333 0.45 -3.91 0.35
N CYS A 334 0.93 -5.16 0.21
CA CYS A 334 1.77 -5.60 -0.90
C CYS A 334 1.05 -5.44 -2.24
N ARG A 335 -0.18 -5.96 -2.34
CA ARG A 335 -0.99 -5.92 -3.56
C ARG A 335 -1.37 -4.52 -3.97
N ALA A 336 -1.65 -3.64 -3.01
CA ALA A 336 -1.98 -2.24 -3.26
C ALA A 336 -2.95 -2.03 -4.43
N GLY A 337 -3.99 -2.86 -4.54
CA GLY A 337 -4.91 -2.80 -5.67
C GLY A 337 -4.91 -4.02 -6.60
N THR A 338 -3.76 -4.70 -6.75
CA THR A 338 -3.58 -5.68 -7.82
C THR A 338 -4.08 -7.08 -7.46
N GLN A 339 -4.55 -7.80 -8.47
CA GLN A 339 -4.96 -9.22 -8.37
C GLN A 339 -3.98 -10.17 -9.08
N THR A 340 -2.91 -9.62 -9.65
CA THR A 340 -1.87 -10.40 -10.34
C THR A 340 -0.90 -11.04 -9.35
N GLY A 341 -0.06 -11.96 -9.83
CA GLY A 341 0.97 -12.58 -8.99
C GLY A 341 1.99 -11.60 -8.40
N LEU A 342 2.23 -10.46 -9.06
CA LEU A 342 3.13 -9.38 -8.60
C LEU A 342 2.37 -8.08 -8.33
N TYR A 343 2.86 -7.28 -7.38
CA TYR A 343 2.27 -5.97 -7.07
C TYR A 343 2.41 -4.94 -8.19
N SER A 344 3.27 -5.20 -9.18
CA SER A 344 3.44 -4.34 -10.37
C SER A 344 2.25 -4.40 -11.33
N GLY A 345 1.23 -5.21 -11.04
CA GLY A 345 0.13 -5.46 -11.96
C GLY A 345 0.48 -6.46 -13.06
N LYS A 346 1.59 -7.21 -12.89
CA LYS A 346 2.10 -8.19 -13.87
C LYS A 346 2.13 -9.59 -13.27
N GLU A 347 2.18 -10.59 -14.14
CA GLU A 347 2.35 -12.00 -13.76
C GLU A 347 3.81 -12.43 -13.82
N LEU A 348 4.13 -13.54 -13.15
CA LEU A 348 5.38 -14.24 -13.42
C LEU A 348 5.32 -14.90 -14.79
N THR A 349 6.40 -14.76 -15.55
CA THR A 349 6.54 -15.41 -16.86
C THR A 349 7.20 -16.78 -16.75
N ASN A 350 7.86 -17.09 -15.63
CA ASN A 350 8.56 -18.35 -15.40
C ASN A 350 8.61 -18.69 -13.90
N ALA A 351 8.20 -19.89 -13.52
CA ALA A 351 8.21 -20.35 -12.13
C ALA A 351 9.61 -20.74 -11.61
N ASN A 352 10.51 -21.18 -12.48
CA ASN A 352 11.80 -21.77 -12.09
C ASN A 352 12.99 -21.10 -12.82
N GLY A 353 12.81 -19.89 -13.31
CA GLY A 353 13.83 -19.12 -14.00
C GLY A 353 13.68 -17.63 -13.77
N THR A 354 14.37 -16.83 -14.60
CA THR A 354 14.28 -15.37 -14.54
C THR A 354 13.00 -14.86 -15.18
N CYS A 355 12.49 -13.77 -14.63
CA CYS A 355 11.26 -13.09 -14.97
C CYS A 355 11.56 -11.59 -14.92
N PRO A 356 11.60 -10.89 -16.08
CA PRO A 356 11.88 -9.46 -16.14
C PRO A 356 10.93 -8.62 -15.28
N ASN A 357 9.67 -9.06 -15.13
CA ASN A 357 8.67 -8.38 -14.31
C ASN A 357 9.04 -8.35 -12.81
N VAL A 358 9.85 -9.31 -12.33
CA VAL A 358 10.33 -9.35 -10.94
C VAL A 358 11.56 -8.45 -10.77
N GLU A 359 12.46 -8.40 -11.76
CA GLU A 359 13.65 -7.53 -11.71
C GLU A 359 13.31 -6.03 -11.61
N GLU A 360 12.12 -5.61 -12.07
CA GLU A 360 11.65 -4.23 -11.91
C GLU A 360 11.34 -3.85 -10.45
N ILE A 361 11.02 -4.83 -9.61
CA ILE A 361 10.41 -4.61 -8.29
C ILE A 361 11.14 -5.27 -7.13
N ALA A 362 12.07 -6.19 -7.40
CA ALA A 362 12.65 -7.02 -6.36
C ALA A 362 14.15 -7.22 -6.54
N TRP A 363 14.84 -7.36 -5.40
CA TRP A 363 16.16 -7.95 -5.31
C TRP A 363 16.03 -9.43 -4.95
N THR A 364 16.50 -10.33 -5.82
CA THR A 364 16.35 -11.79 -5.69
C THR A 364 17.67 -12.50 -5.98
N ALA A 365 17.71 -13.83 -5.83
CA ALA A 365 18.93 -14.62 -6.10
C ALA A 365 19.41 -14.53 -7.57
N SER A 366 18.54 -14.09 -8.49
CA SER A 366 18.86 -13.97 -9.91
C SER A 366 19.06 -12.52 -10.37
N SER A 367 19.04 -11.55 -9.45
CA SER A 367 19.28 -10.15 -9.76
C SER A 367 20.75 -9.88 -10.09
N ASP A 368 21.01 -8.79 -10.80
CA ASP A 368 22.38 -8.32 -11.05
C ASP A 368 22.94 -7.65 -9.78
N TYR A 369 24.09 -8.14 -9.32
CA TYR A 369 24.83 -7.64 -8.15
C TYR A 369 26.23 -7.15 -8.52
N SER A 370 26.50 -6.86 -9.80
CA SER A 370 27.79 -6.39 -10.28
C SER A 370 28.26 -5.08 -9.61
N ASP A 371 27.32 -4.25 -9.16
CA ASP A 371 27.54 -3.02 -8.40
C ASP A 371 27.61 -3.23 -6.88
N ALA A 372 27.43 -4.46 -6.41
CA ALA A 372 27.49 -4.80 -5.00
C ALA A 372 28.93 -5.15 -4.58
N PRO A 373 29.31 -4.90 -3.32
CA PRO A 373 30.61 -5.30 -2.80
C PRO A 373 30.93 -6.78 -3.10
N GLY A 374 32.03 -6.99 -3.82
CA GLY A 374 32.48 -8.32 -4.25
C GLY A 374 31.62 -9.00 -5.33
N GLY A 375 30.65 -8.33 -5.93
CA GLY A 375 29.81 -8.87 -7.01
C GLY A 375 28.82 -9.95 -6.57
N LYS A 376 28.50 -10.03 -5.27
CA LYS A 376 27.74 -11.14 -4.67
C LYS A 376 26.32 -10.73 -4.30
N ALA A 377 25.41 -11.69 -4.43
CA ALA A 377 24.04 -11.58 -3.96
C ALA A 377 23.99 -11.29 -2.46
N GLN A 378 23.26 -10.24 -2.10
CA GLN A 378 23.14 -9.72 -0.75
C GLN A 378 21.94 -8.77 -0.64
N THR A 379 21.63 -8.34 0.58
CA THR A 379 20.67 -7.23 0.78
C THR A 379 21.17 -5.95 0.11
N ARG A 380 20.26 -5.12 -0.40
CA ARG A 380 20.56 -3.81 -0.98
C ARG A 380 19.93 -2.70 -0.15
N VAL A 381 20.39 -1.47 -0.37
CA VAL A 381 19.76 -0.27 0.22
C VAL A 381 18.26 -0.29 -0.09
N VAL A 382 17.45 0.01 0.92
CA VAL A 382 15.99 0.06 0.76
C VAL A 382 15.58 1.14 -0.25
N GLY A 383 14.52 0.87 -1.01
CA GLY A 383 13.95 1.84 -1.94
C GLY A 383 14.69 2.01 -3.26
N LEU A 384 15.45 1.00 -3.70
CA LEU A 384 16.16 1.02 -4.99
C LEU A 384 15.36 0.38 -6.14
N LYS A 385 14.26 -0.33 -5.83
CA LYS A 385 13.32 -0.88 -6.83
C LYS A 385 12.02 -0.07 -6.85
N LYS A 386 11.14 -0.34 -7.83
CA LYS A 386 9.89 0.41 -7.96
C LYS A 386 8.93 0.13 -6.79
N PRO A 387 8.30 1.14 -6.19
CA PRO A 387 7.28 0.94 -5.17
C PRO A 387 5.98 0.37 -5.77
N ASN A 388 5.10 -0.14 -4.93
CA ASN A 388 3.73 -0.46 -5.30
C ASN A 388 2.83 0.80 -5.31
N ALA A 389 1.54 0.64 -5.61
CA ALA A 389 0.62 1.78 -5.75
C ALA A 389 0.35 2.53 -4.42
N PHE A 390 0.66 1.94 -3.26
CA PHE A 390 0.62 2.62 -1.97
C PHE A 390 1.93 3.36 -1.65
N GLY A 391 2.96 3.22 -2.48
CA GLY A 391 4.27 3.81 -2.24
C GLY A 391 5.15 3.00 -1.30
N LEU A 392 4.85 1.71 -1.12
CA LEU A 392 5.69 0.80 -0.35
C LEU A 392 6.75 0.16 -1.25
N TYR A 393 7.98 0.15 -0.77
CA TYR A 393 9.14 -0.38 -1.49
C TYR A 393 9.53 -1.75 -0.98
N ASP A 394 10.19 -2.54 -1.83
CA ASP A 394 10.83 -3.82 -1.49
C ASP A 394 9.85 -4.91 -0.99
N MET A 395 8.54 -4.76 -1.21
CA MET A 395 7.51 -5.74 -0.81
C MET A 395 7.65 -7.12 -1.51
N ALA A 396 8.58 -7.30 -2.45
CA ALA A 396 8.74 -8.51 -3.26
C ALA A 396 10.19 -9.00 -3.34
N GLY A 397 11.09 -8.54 -2.48
CA GLY A 397 12.49 -8.96 -2.52
C GLY A 397 13.29 -8.34 -1.39
N ASN A 398 14.60 -8.24 -1.56
CA ASN A 398 15.53 -7.77 -0.54
C ASN A 398 15.55 -8.69 0.69
N VAL A 399 14.66 -8.56 1.67
CA VAL A 399 14.48 -9.55 2.73
C VAL A 399 13.04 -10.06 2.83
N SER A 400 12.87 -11.27 3.36
CA SER A 400 11.58 -11.73 3.84
C SER A 400 11.22 -10.94 5.09
N GLU A 401 9.94 -10.69 5.31
CA GLU A 401 9.46 -9.89 6.45
C GLU A 401 8.65 -10.75 7.40
N TRP A 402 8.99 -10.74 8.70
CA TRP A 402 8.22 -11.42 9.74
C TRP A 402 6.80 -10.84 9.87
N CYS A 403 5.81 -11.73 10.04
CA CYS A 403 4.43 -11.38 10.37
C CYS A 403 4.02 -11.94 11.75
N LEU A 404 2.96 -11.40 12.34
CA LEU A 404 2.43 -11.83 13.65
C LEU A 404 1.94 -13.27 13.67
N ASP A 405 1.41 -13.73 12.53
CA ASP A 405 0.77 -15.02 12.37
C ASP A 405 1.73 -16.18 12.61
N TRP A 406 1.22 -17.22 13.25
CA TRP A 406 1.85 -18.54 13.20
C TRP A 406 1.62 -19.19 11.82
N PHE A 407 2.64 -19.90 11.33
CA PHE A 407 2.60 -20.59 10.03
C PHE A 407 2.17 -22.06 10.20
N TYR A 408 1.33 -22.51 9.27
CA TYR A 408 0.82 -23.88 9.18
C TYR A 408 0.85 -24.28 7.70
N SER A 409 1.38 -25.48 7.40
CA SER A 409 1.41 -26.02 6.04
C SER A 409 0.13 -26.75 5.64
N ASP A 410 -0.56 -27.36 6.61
CA ASP A 410 -1.74 -28.20 6.37
C ASP A 410 -2.87 -27.82 7.35
N ILE A 411 -4.09 -27.67 6.84
CA ILE A 411 -5.26 -27.20 7.61
C ILE A 411 -6.05 -28.35 8.25
N GLU A 412 -5.68 -29.60 7.98
CA GLU A 412 -6.59 -30.74 8.20
C GLU A 412 -6.62 -31.30 9.64
N THR A 413 -5.74 -30.88 10.54
CA THR A 413 -5.76 -31.35 11.94
C THR A 413 -5.47 -30.22 12.91
N PHE A 414 -6.52 -29.64 13.50
CA PHE A 414 -6.40 -28.69 14.61
C PHE A 414 -6.96 -29.27 15.89
N TYR A 415 -6.44 -28.81 17.02
CA TYR A 415 -7.00 -29.08 18.35
C TYR A 415 -7.33 -27.76 19.06
N ASP A 416 -8.44 -27.69 19.81
CA ASP A 416 -8.77 -26.52 20.64
C ASP A 416 -7.82 -26.41 21.86
N ASP A 417 -7.98 -25.38 22.69
CA ASP A 417 -7.20 -25.22 23.94
C ASP A 417 -7.34 -26.42 24.90
N ASN A 418 -8.36 -27.27 24.69
CA ASN A 418 -8.64 -28.48 25.45
C ASN A 418 -8.15 -29.77 24.76
N GLY A 419 -7.48 -29.67 23.60
CA GLY A 419 -6.99 -30.84 22.86
C GLY A 419 -8.06 -31.59 22.06
N ASN A 420 -9.21 -30.99 21.77
CA ASN A 420 -10.26 -31.59 20.93
C ASN A 420 -10.05 -31.24 19.46
N GLY A 421 -10.12 -32.23 18.58
CA GLY A 421 -10.02 -32.05 17.14
C GLY A 421 -11.07 -31.05 16.62
N VAL A 422 -10.66 -29.84 16.24
CA VAL A 422 -11.55 -28.83 15.64
C VAL A 422 -11.38 -28.91 14.14
N LYS A 423 -12.46 -29.16 13.40
CA LYS A 423 -12.48 -28.83 11.98
C LYS A 423 -12.25 -27.33 11.82
N ALA A 424 -11.63 -26.93 10.72
CA ALA A 424 -11.20 -25.57 10.40
C ALA A 424 -12.32 -24.50 10.30
N ASP A 425 -13.42 -24.60 11.04
CA ASP A 425 -14.58 -23.70 11.02
C ASP A 425 -14.28 -22.25 11.42
N ILE A 426 -13.14 -21.98 12.07
CA ILE A 426 -12.67 -20.60 12.34
C ILE A 426 -12.13 -19.92 11.07
N LEU A 427 -11.89 -20.67 9.99
CA LEU A 427 -11.49 -20.16 8.67
C LEU A 427 -12.69 -20.00 7.70
N HIS A 428 -13.92 -20.10 8.21
CA HIS A 428 -15.14 -20.16 7.38
C HIS A 428 -16.14 -19.03 7.64
N SER A 429 -15.79 -17.96 8.37
CA SER A 429 -16.55 -16.70 8.21
C SER A 429 -16.10 -16.05 6.91
N ASP A 430 -17.06 -15.80 6.01
CA ASP A 430 -16.82 -15.12 4.73
C ASP A 430 -17.50 -13.75 4.78
N PRO A 431 -16.74 -12.63 4.87
CA PRO A 431 -15.28 -12.56 4.90
C PRO A 431 -14.67 -12.88 6.29
N LEU A 432 -13.39 -13.27 6.31
CA LEU A 432 -12.59 -13.28 7.54
C LEU A 432 -12.29 -11.84 7.95
N VAL A 433 -12.77 -11.43 9.12
CA VAL A 433 -12.60 -10.06 9.61
C VAL A 433 -11.35 -9.99 10.48
N ASP A 434 -10.43 -9.10 10.12
CA ASP A 434 -9.21 -8.80 10.90
C ASP A 434 -8.37 -10.03 11.29
N PRO A 435 -8.02 -10.92 10.34
CA PRO A 435 -7.31 -12.15 10.67
C PRO A 435 -5.90 -11.86 11.19
N VAL A 436 -5.59 -12.45 12.34
CA VAL A 436 -4.29 -12.38 13.05
C VAL A 436 -3.57 -13.74 13.10
N GLY A 437 -4.08 -14.71 12.35
CA GLY A 437 -3.70 -16.13 12.49
C GLY A 437 -4.21 -16.73 13.80
N ARG A 438 -3.98 -18.03 14.02
CA ARG A 438 -4.36 -18.71 15.27
C ARG A 438 -3.38 -18.37 16.41
N SER A 439 -3.89 -18.28 17.64
CA SER A 439 -3.18 -17.79 18.84
C SER A 439 -2.30 -18.83 19.54
N VAL A 440 -2.42 -20.11 19.20
CA VAL A 440 -1.79 -21.19 19.95
C VAL A 440 -0.45 -21.59 19.32
N ARG A 441 0.60 -21.67 20.14
CA ARG A 441 1.93 -22.17 19.76
C ARG A 441 1.98 -23.69 19.66
N ARG A 442 1.06 -24.40 20.35
CA ARG A 442 1.18 -25.81 20.77
C ARG A 442 1.14 -26.85 19.63
N ASP A 443 0.66 -26.47 18.46
CA ASP A 443 0.50 -27.32 17.27
C ASP A 443 1.39 -26.87 16.09
N THR A 444 2.15 -25.78 16.26
CA THR A 444 3.09 -25.31 15.26
C THR A 444 4.44 -25.99 15.43
N ASN A 445 5.14 -26.29 14.34
CA ASN A 445 6.58 -26.62 14.35
C ASN A 445 7.45 -25.41 14.74
N ASN A 446 6.95 -24.55 15.65
CA ASN A 446 7.53 -23.28 16.08
C ASN A 446 7.75 -22.31 14.91
N LEU A 447 6.88 -22.31 13.90
CA LEU A 447 7.04 -21.53 12.68
C LEU A 447 6.21 -20.25 12.71
N LYS A 448 6.84 -19.09 12.51
CA LYS A 448 6.17 -17.81 12.23
C LYS A 448 6.10 -17.56 10.74
N VAL A 449 5.05 -16.85 10.32
CA VAL A 449 4.89 -16.45 8.92
C VAL A 449 5.96 -15.44 8.55
N ARG A 450 6.50 -15.62 7.35
CA ARG A 450 7.30 -14.64 6.63
C ARG A 450 6.75 -14.43 5.22
N ARG A 451 6.92 -13.22 4.69
CA ARG A 451 6.40 -12.80 3.37
C ARG A 451 7.48 -12.08 2.55
N GLY A 452 7.24 -11.88 1.25
CA GLY A 452 8.04 -10.98 0.39
C GLY A 452 9.18 -11.63 -0.40
N GLY A 453 9.67 -12.81 -0.04
CA GLY A 453 10.81 -13.42 -0.72
C GLY A 453 12.14 -12.84 -0.22
N GLY A 454 13.08 -12.49 -1.10
CA GLY A 454 14.36 -11.90 -0.68
C GLY A 454 15.54 -12.23 -1.59
N TRP A 455 16.68 -11.59 -1.35
CA TRP A 455 17.90 -11.70 -2.17
C TRP A 455 18.43 -13.14 -2.31
N TYR A 456 18.12 -14.02 -1.35
CA TYR A 456 18.53 -15.43 -1.37
C TYR A 456 17.55 -16.33 -2.14
N PHE A 457 16.35 -15.84 -2.43
CA PHE A 457 15.25 -16.65 -2.93
C PHE A 457 15.10 -16.56 -4.44
N ALA A 458 14.64 -17.66 -5.05
CA ALA A 458 14.17 -17.66 -6.43
C ALA A 458 12.96 -16.72 -6.59
N GLN A 459 12.84 -16.12 -7.77
CA GLN A 459 11.84 -15.08 -8.06
C GLN A 459 10.38 -15.49 -7.84
N LYS A 460 10.03 -16.79 -7.88
CA LYS A 460 8.67 -17.27 -7.55
C LYS A 460 8.23 -16.97 -6.11
N PHE A 461 9.18 -16.75 -5.21
CA PHE A 461 8.91 -16.43 -3.82
C PHE A 461 8.65 -14.93 -3.59
N SER A 462 8.77 -14.11 -4.65
CA SER A 462 8.44 -12.69 -4.68
C SER A 462 6.96 -12.41 -5.00
N ARG A 463 6.15 -13.46 -5.20
CA ARG A 463 4.70 -13.32 -5.43
C ARG A 463 4.02 -12.70 -4.22
N SER A 464 3.03 -11.85 -4.45
CA SER A 464 2.26 -11.21 -3.37
C SER A 464 1.56 -12.23 -2.46
N ALA A 465 1.12 -13.36 -3.02
CA ALA A 465 0.47 -14.44 -2.29
C ALA A 465 1.44 -15.41 -1.59
N TYR A 466 2.73 -15.42 -1.96
CA TYR A 466 3.65 -16.42 -1.40
C TYR A 466 3.78 -16.25 0.12
N ARG A 467 3.54 -17.34 0.84
CA ARG A 467 3.57 -17.40 2.30
C ARG A 467 4.55 -18.48 2.74
N GLY A 468 5.55 -18.10 3.53
CA GLY A 468 6.54 -19.03 4.06
C GLY A 468 6.47 -19.14 5.58
N GLY A 469 6.84 -20.30 6.11
CA GLY A 469 7.13 -20.49 7.53
C GLY A 469 8.63 -20.45 7.82
N HIS A 470 9.01 -19.93 8.99
CA HIS A 470 10.36 -20.11 9.52
C HIS A 470 10.35 -20.17 11.04
N ASN A 471 11.31 -20.88 11.64
CA ASN A 471 11.40 -21.02 13.07
C ASN A 471 11.52 -19.64 13.73
N TYR A 472 10.72 -19.35 14.76
CA TYR A 472 10.66 -18.01 15.38
C TYR A 472 11.97 -17.58 16.08
N GLU A 473 12.89 -18.51 16.34
CA GLU A 473 14.25 -18.24 16.83
C GLU A 473 15.32 -18.31 15.72
N ALA A 474 14.91 -18.41 14.46
CA ALA A 474 15.84 -18.46 13.35
C ALA A 474 16.54 -17.11 13.15
N GLU A 475 17.85 -17.23 12.93
CA GLU A 475 18.74 -16.13 12.58
C GLU A 475 19.14 -16.31 11.12
N LYS A 476 18.54 -15.52 10.22
CA LYS A 476 18.78 -15.61 8.78
C LYS A 476 19.02 -14.23 8.18
N ASN A 477 20.07 -14.13 7.38
CA ASN A 477 20.50 -12.91 6.69
C ASN A 477 19.61 -12.51 5.49
N TYR A 478 18.49 -13.19 5.30
CA TYR A 478 17.45 -12.88 4.31
C TYR A 478 16.11 -12.60 4.99
N LEU A 479 16.07 -12.44 6.31
CA LEU A 479 14.84 -12.34 7.09
C LEU A 479 14.91 -11.13 8.03
N GLY A 480 14.10 -10.13 7.73
CA GLY A 480 13.99 -8.85 8.43
C GLY A 480 12.56 -8.54 8.83
N ILE A 481 12.22 -7.25 8.87
CA ILE A 481 10.94 -6.76 9.39
C ILE A 481 10.45 -5.51 8.65
N ARG A 482 9.13 -5.35 8.69
CA ARG A 482 8.40 -4.11 8.41
C ARG A 482 7.45 -3.86 9.56
N LEU A 483 7.09 -2.60 9.77
CA LEU A 483 6.27 -2.19 10.91
C LEU A 483 4.91 -1.67 10.47
N VAL A 484 3.92 -1.89 11.33
CA VAL A 484 2.58 -1.30 11.22
C VAL A 484 2.21 -0.55 12.51
N ALA A 485 1.29 0.39 12.41
CA ALA A 485 0.73 1.12 13.54
C ALA A 485 -0.75 1.45 13.29
N PRO A 486 -1.61 1.50 14.31
CA PRO A 486 -3.03 1.84 14.16
C PRO A 486 -3.20 3.32 13.83
N VAL A 487 -4.19 3.68 13.00
CA VAL A 487 -4.61 5.08 12.84
C VAL A 487 -5.28 5.54 14.15
N ALA A 488 -4.50 6.06 15.10
CA ALA A 488 -5.02 6.60 16.35
C ALA A 488 -4.90 8.13 16.35
N ALA A 489 -5.88 8.80 16.95
CA ALA A 489 -5.91 10.26 17.05
C ALA A 489 -4.84 10.83 18.00
N ASP A 490 -4.35 10.02 18.96
CA ASP A 490 -3.56 10.50 20.10
C ASP A 490 -2.14 9.90 20.13
N TRP A 491 -1.42 9.95 19.01
CA TRP A 491 0.03 9.72 19.05
C TRP A 491 0.69 10.90 19.80
N LYS A 492 1.67 10.61 20.66
CA LYS A 492 2.31 11.64 21.51
C LYS A 492 3.12 12.66 20.72
#